data_AF-W4KJ12-F1
#
_entry.id   AF-W4KJ12-F1
#
_cell.length_a   1.000
_cell.length_b   1.000
_cell.length_c   1.000
_cell.angle_alpha   90.00
_cell.angle_beta   90.00
_cell.angle_gamma   90.00
#
_symmetry.space_group_name_H-M   'P 1'
#
loop_
_entity.id
_entity.type
_entity.pdbx_description
1 polymer ?
#
loop_
_entity_poly.entity_id
_entity_poly.type
_entity_poly.pdbx_seq_one_letter_code
_entity_poly.pdbx_strand_id
1 'polypeptide(L)' 'HPVFHATMLTKYRETKAHGENFARPLPEVLNNKEHYKVETIVDLKKQGWGIKYLVK' A
#
# COMPACT_ATOMS: atom_id res chain seq x y z
N HIS A 1 -7.42 25.02 10.95
CA HIS A 1 -8.31 24.04 10.30
C HIS A 1 -7.57 23.49 9.08
N PRO A 2 -7.19 22.21 9.05
CA PRO A 2 -6.71 21.60 7.82
C PRO A 2 -7.91 21.47 6.86
N VAL A 3 -8.00 22.38 5.89
CA VAL A 3 -9.01 22.35 4.82
C VAL A 3 -8.33 21.82 3.56
N PHE A 4 -8.87 20.75 2.99
CA PHE A 4 -8.38 20.21 1.73
C PHE A 4 -9.06 20.93 0.56
N HIS A 5 -8.28 21.62 -0.28
CA HIS A 5 -8.80 22.31 -1.45
C HIS A 5 -8.75 21.41 -2.69
N ALA A 6 -9.90 20.87 -3.08
CA ALA A 6 -10.02 19.97 -4.23
C ALA A 6 -9.55 20.61 -5.57
N THR A 7 -9.55 21.94 -5.66
CA THR A 7 -9.04 22.69 -6.82
C THR A 7 -7.54 22.53 -7.04
N MET A 8 -6.79 22.02 -6.05
CA MET A 8 -5.37 21.74 -6.15
C MET A 8 -5.08 20.30 -6.63
N LEU A 9 -6.10 19.47 -6.85
CA LEU A 9 -5.91 18.11 -7.38
C LEU A 9 -5.59 18.16 -8.87
N THR A 10 -4.45 17.56 -9.25
CA THR A 10 -4.11 17.27 -10.64
C THR A 10 -4.47 15.82 -10.97
N LYS A 11 -4.72 15.53 -12.25
CA LYS A 11 -4.94 14.16 -12.69
C LYS A 11 -3.71 13.31 -12.34
N TYR A 12 -3.96 12.09 -11.87
CA TYR A 12 -2.91 11.13 -11.59
C TYR A 12 -2.07 10.84 -12.85
N ARG A 13 -0.75 10.77 -12.69
CA ARG A 13 0.21 10.41 -13.73
C ARG A 13 1.29 9.53 -13.13
N GLU A 14 1.50 8.35 -13.71
CA GLU A 14 2.60 7.46 -13.34
C GLU A 14 3.95 8.14 -13.65
N THR A 15 4.91 7.99 -12.73
CA THR A 15 6.24 8.60 -12.89
C THR A 15 7.29 7.52 -12.71
N LYS A 16 8.44 7.60 -13.38
CA LYS A 16 9.51 6.61 -13.18
C LYS A 16 9.99 6.53 -11.71
N ALA A 17 9.80 7.60 -10.94
CA ALA A 17 10.16 7.66 -9.53
C ALA A 17 9.21 6.84 -8.63
N HIS A 18 7.94 6.74 -9.01
CA HIS A 18 6.92 5.95 -8.33
C HIS A 18 6.35 4.99 -9.36
N GLY A 19 6.86 3.75 -9.37
CA GLY A 19 6.48 2.70 -10.32
C GLY A 19 4.97 2.41 -10.36
N GLU A 20 4.58 1.32 -11.02
CA GLU A 20 3.15 0.93 -11.15
C GLU A 20 2.39 1.14 -9.84
N ASN A 21 1.20 1.73 -9.96
CA ASN A 21 0.38 2.03 -8.81
C ASN A 21 0.14 0.73 -8.02
N PHE A 22 0.60 0.67 -6.77
CA PHE A 22 0.40 -0.51 -5.93
C PHE A 22 -1.09 -0.60 -5.58
N ALA A 23 -1.83 -1.36 -6.38
CA ALA A 23 -3.21 -1.70 -6.10
C ALA A 23 -3.21 -2.62 -4.88
N ARG A 24 -3.44 -2.04 -3.70
CA ARG A 24 -3.61 -2.85 -2.50
C ARG A 24 -4.84 -3.76 -2.71
N PRO A 25 -4.72 -5.07 -2.45
CA PRO A 25 -5.87 -5.95 -2.56
C PRO A 25 -6.98 -5.50 -1.60
N LEU A 26 -8.23 -5.74 -1.97
CA LEU A 26 -9.36 -5.49 -1.10
C LEU A 26 -9.21 -6.32 0.18
N PRO A 27 -9.37 -5.72 1.37
CA PRO A 27 -9.34 -6.48 2.62
C PRO A 27 -10.61 -7.34 2.73
N GLU A 28 -10.42 -8.56 3.20
CA GLU A 28 -11.48 -9.45 3.63
C GLU A 28 -11.81 -9.16 5.10
N VAL A 29 -13.09 -9.06 5.45
CA VAL A 29 -13.51 -8.86 6.84
C VAL A 29 -13.75 -10.24 7.47
N LEU A 30 -12.83 -10.67 8.34
CA LEU A 30 -12.95 -11.90 9.13
C LEU A 30 -12.92 -11.54 10.62
N ASN A 31 -13.82 -12.11 11.43
CA ASN A 31 -13.92 -11.82 12.87
C ASN A 31 -13.96 -10.32 13.21
N ASN A 32 -14.72 -9.54 12.42
CA ASN A 32 -14.86 -8.09 12.55
C ASN A 32 -13.54 -7.31 12.41
N LYS A 33 -12.53 -7.91 11.76
CA LYS A 33 -11.24 -7.28 11.46
C LYS A 33 -10.95 -7.36 9.97
N GLU A 34 -10.26 -6.34 9.46
CA GLU A 34 -9.77 -6.34 8.08
C GLU A 34 -8.52 -7.20 7.98
N HIS A 35 -8.56 -8.19 7.09
CA HIS A 35 -7.47 -9.10 6.76
C HIS A 35 -7.11 -8.93 5.29
N TYR A 36 -5.82 -8.88 4.99
CA TYR A 36 -5.33 -8.85 3.62
C TYR A 36 -4.75 -10.21 3.28
N LYS A 37 -5.22 -10.81 2.20
CA LYS A 37 -4.63 -12.04 1.68
C LYS A 37 -3.28 -11.71 1.04
N VAL A 38 -2.24 -12.41 1.48
CA VAL A 38 -0.90 -12.34 0.90
C VAL A 38 -0.73 -13.55 -0.01
N GLU A 39 -0.65 -13.33 -1.32
CA GLU A 39 -0.48 -14.42 -2.28
C GLU A 39 0.99 -14.82 -2.44
N THR A 40 1.90 -13.85 -2.45
CA THR A 40 3.33 -14.10 -2.61
C THR A 40 4.17 -13.10 -1.83
N ILE A 41 5.19 -13.61 -1.15
CA ILE A 41 6.25 -12.79 -0.55
C ILE A 41 7.37 -12.69 -1.58
N VAL A 42 7.62 -11.48 -2.07
CA VAL A 42 8.64 -11.21 -3.09
C VAL A 42 10.02 -11.04 -2.45
N ASP A 43 10.09 -10.42 -1.27
CA ASP A 43 11.36 -10.16 -0.61
C ASP A 43 11.21 -10.12 0.92
N LEU A 44 12.33 -10.38 1.60
CA LEU A 44 12.44 -10.42 3.04
C LEU A 44 13.63 -9.59 3.51
N LYS A 45 13.37 -8.57 4.32
CA LYS A 45 14.43 -7.72 4.88
C LYS A 45 14.38 -7.70 6.39
N LYS A 46 15.49 -8.08 7.04
CA LYS A 46 15.70 -7.81 8.47
C LYS A 46 15.91 -6.31 8.68
N GLN A 47 15.15 -5.72 9.60
CA GLN A 47 15.34 -4.34 10.03
C GLN A 47 15.33 -4.26 11.56
N GLY A 48 16.50 -4.05 12.15
CA GLY A 48 16.68 -4.07 13.60
C GLY A 48 16.29 -5.43 14.18
N TRP A 49 15.41 -5.44 15.18
CA TRP A 49 14.85 -6.68 15.74
C TRP A 49 13.76 -7.30 14.84
N GLY A 50 13.16 -6.52 13.93
CA GLY A 50 12.03 -6.96 13.12
C GLY A 50 12.41 -7.54 11.76
N ILE A 51 11.44 -8.21 11.15
CA ILE A 51 11.48 -8.66 9.76
C ILE A 51 10.39 -7.94 8.99
N LYS A 52 10.73 -7.42 7.82
CA LYS A 52 9.81 -6.79 6.87
C LYS A 52 9.66 -7.67 5.64
N TYR A 53 8.44 -7.79 5.17
CA TYR A 53 8.08 -8.55 3.97
C TYR A 53 7.68 -7.58 2.87
N LEU A 54 8.20 -7.80 1.67
CA LEU A 54 7.65 -7.22 0.45
C LEU A 54 6.65 -8.23 -0.11
N VAL A 55 5.41 -7.80 -0.25
CA VAL A 55 4.31 -8.59 -0.80
C VAL A 55 3.92 -7.98 -2.14
N LYS A 56 3.59 -8.81 -3.12
CA LYS A 56 3.00 -8.40 -4.40
C LYS A 56 1.60 -8.99 -4.53
#